data_AF-A0A7C1QV50-F1
#
_entry.id   AF-A0A7C1QV50-F1
#
_cell.length_a   1.000
_cell.length_b   1.000
_cell.length_c   1.000
_cell.angle_alpha   90.00
_cell.angle_beta   90.00
_cell.angle_gamma   90.00
#
_symmetry.space_group_name_H-M   'P 1'
#
loop_
_entity.id
_entity.type
_entity.pdbx_description
1 polymer ?
#
loop_
_entity_poly.entity_id
_entity_poly.type
_entity_poly.pdbx_seq_one_letter_code
_entity_poly.pdbx_strand_id
1 'polypeptide(L)' 'MMKSIGADKVIDYTKEDFNKNGEVYDVIYDVVGKSSFSDIKRSLKKKVSIIYPTLGFHIFFEVNDLQ' A
#
# COMPACT_ATOMS: atom_id res chain seq x y z
N MET A 1 -19.04 -0.10 4.95
CA MET A 1 -18.85 1.24 4.34
C MET A 1 -18.10 1.16 3.01
N MET A 2 -16.92 0.53 2.91
CA MET A 2 -16.21 0.51 1.61
C MET A 2 -16.94 -0.26 0.49
N LYS A 3 -17.66 -1.34 0.79
CA LYS A 3 -18.47 -2.04 -0.22
C LYS A 3 -19.62 -1.18 -0.79
N SER A 4 -20.20 -0.28 0.02
CA SER A 4 -21.32 0.55 -0.44
C SER A 4 -20.89 1.69 -1.36
N ILE A 5 -19.59 1.99 -1.44
CA ILE A 5 -19.02 2.94 -2.41
C ILE A 5 -18.46 2.25 -3.66
N GLY A 6 -18.75 0.95 -3.84
CA GLY A 6 -18.38 0.19 -5.03
C GLY A 6 -17.06 -0.58 -4.94
N ALA A 7 -16.47 -0.76 -3.75
CA ALA A 7 -15.31 -1.64 -3.61
C ALA A 7 -15.73 -3.12 -3.72
N ASP A 8 -15.13 -3.85 -4.67
CA ASP A 8 -15.37 -5.30 -4.83
C ASP A 8 -14.85 -6.11 -3.63
N LYS A 9 -13.61 -5.82 -3.21
CA LYS A 9 -12.94 -6.47 -2.08
C LYS A 9 -12.55 -5.43 -1.04
N VAL A 10 -12.77 -5.76 0.23
CA VAL A 10 -12.41 -4.92 1.38
C VAL A 10 -11.61 -5.77 2.33
N ILE A 11 -10.38 -5.34 2.60
CA ILE A 11 -9.44 -6.00 3.50
C ILE A 11 -9.45 -5.24 4.83
N ASP A 12 -9.72 -5.94 5.92
CA ASP A 12 -9.66 -5.40 7.28
C ASP A 12 -8.24 -5.61 7.83
N TYR A 13 -7.42 -4.55 7.81
CA TYR A 13 -6.02 -4.62 8.24
C TYR A 13 -5.85 -5.01 9.72
N THR A 14 -6.90 -4.95 10.53
CA THR A 14 -6.86 -5.40 11.94
C THR A 14 -6.96 -6.92 12.06
N LYS A 15 -7.38 -7.60 10.99
CA LYS A 15 -7.63 -9.04 10.95
C LYS A 15 -6.70 -9.78 10.01
N GLU A 16 -6.32 -9.15 8.90
CA GLU A 16 -5.47 -9.77 7.89
C GLU A 16 -4.42 -8.81 7.35
N ASP A 17 -3.27 -9.37 6.99
CA ASP A 17 -2.18 -8.63 6.36
C ASP A 17 -2.28 -8.82 4.84
N PHE A 18 -2.49 -7.72 4.11
CA PHE A 18 -2.70 -7.75 2.67
C PHE A 18 -1.48 -8.33 1.90
N ASN A 19 -0.28 -8.27 2.48
CA ASN A 19 0.93 -8.79 1.83
C ASN A 19 1.11 -10.31 1.99
N LYS A 20 0.29 -10.96 2.82
CA LYS A 20 0.34 -12.42 3.10
C LYS A 20 -0.77 -13.21 2.43
N ASN A 21 -1.71 -12.54 1.76
CA ASN A 21 -2.84 -13.21 1.13
C ASN A 21 -2.50 -13.84 -0.24
N GLY A 22 -1.27 -13.67 -0.73
CA GLY A 22 -0.80 -14.22 -2.00
C GLY A 22 -1.30 -13.48 -3.24
N GLU A 23 -2.08 -12.42 -3.06
CA GLU A 23 -2.58 -11.57 -4.15
C GLU A 23 -1.47 -10.62 -4.61
N VAL A 24 -1.44 -10.38 -5.93
CA VAL A 24 -0.59 -9.35 -6.52
C VAL A 24 -1.45 -8.32 -7.22
N TYR A 25 -1.14 -7.06 -6.97
CA TYR A 25 -1.88 -5.93 -7.50
C TYR A 25 -1.08 -5.30 -8.64
N ASP A 26 -1.79 -4.84 -9.65
CA ASP A 26 -1.18 -3.98 -10.66
C ASP A 26 -0.88 -2.62 -10.00
N VAL A 27 -1.85 -1.93 -9.40
CA VAL A 27 -1.63 -0.61 -8.77
C VAL A 27 -1.92 -0.65 -7.28
N ILE A 28 -1.05 -0.04 -6.47
CA ILE A 28 -1.27 0.20 -5.03
C ILE A 28 -1.24 1.70 -4.76
N TYR A 29 -2.25 2.18 -4.05
CA TYR A 29 -2.41 3.57 -3.64
C TYR A 29 -2.36 3.64 -2.11
N ASP A 30 -1.21 4.09 -1.56
CA ASP A 30 -1.07 4.25 -0.12
C ASP A 30 -1.29 5.73 0.25
N VAL A 31 -2.46 5.98 0.85
CA VAL A 31 -2.89 7.33 1.25
C VAL A 31 -2.42 7.66 2.66
N VAL A 32 -2.30 6.67 3.52
CA VAL A 32 -2.08 6.89 4.96
C VAL A 32 -0.61 6.72 5.33
N GLY A 33 0.19 6.08 4.46
CA GLY A 33 1.62 5.84 4.69
C GLY A 33 1.86 4.78 5.78
N LYS A 34 0.91 3.87 5.99
CA LYS A 34 1.02 2.82 7.00
C LYS A 34 1.74 1.56 6.51
N SER A 35 1.93 1.42 5.20
CA SER A 35 2.59 0.26 4.61
C SER A 35 4.04 0.57 4.28
N SER A 36 4.94 -0.33 4.65
CA SER A 36 6.35 -0.18 4.25
C SER A 36 6.49 -0.38 2.75
N PHE A 37 7.51 0.23 2.15
CA PHE A 37 7.81 0.03 0.74
C PHE A 37 8.07 -1.45 0.40
N SER A 38 8.67 -2.20 1.31
CA SER A 38 8.95 -3.64 1.14
C SER A 38 7.67 -4.47 1.06
N ASP A 39 6.64 -4.13 1.85
CA ASP A 39 5.36 -4.83 1.86
C ASP A 39 4.57 -4.58 0.57
N ILE A 40 4.58 -3.32 0.12
CA ILE A 40 4.00 -2.90 -1.15
C ILE A 40 4.70 -3.61 -2.31
N LYS A 41 6.04 -3.63 -2.33
CA LYS A 41 6.84 -4.25 -3.39
C LYS A 41 6.59 -5.76 -3.52
N ARG A 42 6.36 -6.47 -2.42
CA ARG A 42 6.06 -7.91 -2.43
C ARG A 42 4.73 -8.22 -3.11
N SER A 43 3.76 -7.32 -2.93
CA SER A 43 2.39 -7.48 -3.42
C SER A 43 2.19 -6.82 -4.78
N LEU A 44 3.24 -6.27 -5.39
CA LEU A 44 3.17 -5.60 -6.69
C LEU A 44 3.63 -6.51 -7.81
N LYS A 45 2.94 -6.37 -8.94
CA LYS A 45 3.42 -6.92 -10.20
C LYS A 45 4.66 -6.15 -10.68
N LYS A 46 5.63 -6.89 -11.23
CA LYS A 46 7.01 -6.47 -11.54
C LYS A 46 7.21 -5.22 -12.43
N LYS A 47 6.16 -4.57 -12.94
CA LYS A 47 6.21 -3.44 -13.91
C LYS A 47 5.10 -2.39 -13.68
N VAL A 48 4.80 -2.01 -12.44
CA VAL A 48 3.75 -1.01 -12.18
C VAL A 48 4.14 0.02 -11.13
N SER A 49 3.53 1.20 -11.25
CA SER A 49 3.79 2.42 -10.48
C SER A 49 3.08 2.45 -9.13
N ILE A 50 3.79 2.92 -8.10
CA ILE A 50 3.22 3.27 -6.79
C ILE A 50 2.85 4.75 -6.82
N ILE A 51 1.66 5.09 -6.31
CA ILE A 51 1.20 6.47 -6.23
C ILE A 51 0.97 6.83 -4.76
N TYR A 52 1.70 7.85 -4.29
CA TYR A 52 1.61 8.41 -2.95
C TYR A 52 0.94 9.79 -3.03
N PRO A 53 -0.38 9.87 -2.93
CA PRO A 53 -1.12 11.12 -3.10
C PRO A 53 -0.96 12.13 -1.96
N THR A 54 -0.49 11.69 -0.79
CA THR A 54 -0.40 12.48 0.44
C THR A 54 1.01 13.04 0.71
N LEU A 55 1.90 13.02 -0.28
CA LEU A 55 3.25 13.62 -0.23
C LEU A 55 3.25 15.17 -0.15
N GLY A 56 2.29 15.75 0.58
CA GLY A 56 2.39 17.06 1.19
C GLY A 56 2.46 16.89 2.71
N PHE A 57 3.66 17.08 3.26
CA PHE A 57 3.99 17.51 4.64
C PHE A 57 4.70 16.60 5.67
N HIS A 58 4.81 15.26 5.58
CA HIS A 58 5.52 14.51 6.66
C HIS A 58 6.21 13.19 6.26
N ILE A 59 7.11 13.19 5.27
CA ILE A 59 8.01 12.03 5.05
C ILE A 59 9.43 12.53 4.76
N PHE A 60 10.10 13.05 5.79
CA PHE A 60 11.55 13.32 5.80
C PHE A 60 12.35 12.30 6.63
N PHE A 61 11.70 11.29 7.20
CA PHE A 61 12.36 10.17 7.85
C PHE A 61 11.97 8.90 7.08
N GLU A 62 12.92 8.01 6.86
CA GLU A 62 12.77 6.74 6.12
C GLU A 62 13.00 6.77 4.60
N VAL A 63 13.83 7.69 4.11
CA VAL A 63 14.64 7.46 2.89
C VAL A 63 16.16 7.46 3.19
N ASN A 64 16.58 7.87 4.40
CA ASN A 64 18.00 8.01 4.78
C ASN A 64 18.60 6.84 5.58
N ASP A 65 17.86 5.77 5.89
CA ASP A 65 18.38 4.58 6.59
C ASP A 65 18.67 3.39 5.65
N LEU A 66 18.88 3.66 4.36
CA LEU A 66 19.34 2.68 3.36
C LEU A 66 20.76 3.00 2.84
N GLN A 67 21.67 3.34 3.77
CA GLN A 67 23.13 3.20 3.58
C GLN A 67 23.59 1.93 4.32
#